data_AF-A0A3C0T8I2-F1
#
_entry.id   AF-A0A3C0T8I2-F1
#
_cell.length_a   1.000
_cell.length_b   1.000
_cell.length_c   1.000
_cell.angle_alpha   90.00
_cell.angle_beta   90.00
_cell.angle_gamma   90.00
#
_symmetry.space_group_name_H-M   'P 1'
#
loop_
_entity.id
_entity.type
_entity.pdbx_description
1 polymer ?
#
loop_
_entity_poly.entity_id
_entity_poly.type
_entity_poly.pdbx_seq_one_letter_code
_entity_poly.pdbx_strand_id
1 'polypeptide(L)'
;MDAMSEILRKIPESGFGSNLAVLKVCGDLPSPGVLSFPMPGISIALDSPYIPDKVLSLFEDLDKVVLQAGGRLYPAKDAHMSAALFQQTYPNWRKVEKFRDPMFMSDT
;
A
#
# COMPACT_ATOMS: atom_id res chain seq x y z
N MET A 1 -7.13 17.90 -6.10
CA MET A 1 -8.09 17.04 -5.38
C MET A 1 -7.29 16.26 -4.35
N ASP A 2 -7.77 16.11 -3.13
CA ASP A 2 -7.05 15.35 -2.09
C ASP A 2 -6.98 13.86 -2.47
N ALA A 3 -5.83 13.21 -2.25
CA ALA A 3 -5.58 11.84 -2.71
C ALA A 3 -6.55 10.83 -2.07
N MET A 4 -6.91 11.05 -0.80
CA MET A 4 -7.91 10.21 -0.12
C MET A 4 -9.29 10.35 -0.77
N SER A 5 -9.67 11.57 -1.13
CA SER A 5 -10.92 11.83 -1.84
C SER A 5 -10.95 11.17 -3.22
N GLU A 6 -9.81 11.13 -3.92
CA GLU A 6 -9.69 10.44 -5.20
C GLU A 6 -9.81 8.92 -5.08
N ILE A 7 -9.13 8.32 -4.10
CA ILE A 7 -9.25 6.89 -3.78
C ILE A 7 -10.71 6.53 -3.48
N LEU A 8 -11.36 7.28 -2.59
CA LEU A 8 -12.75 7.05 -2.19
C LEU A 8 -13.75 7.20 -3.34
N ARG A 9 -13.43 8.01 -4.36
CA ARG A 9 -14.24 8.15 -5.57
C ARG A 9 -14.05 6.97 -6.54
N LYS A 10 -12.82 6.52 -6.76
CA LYS A 10 -12.48 5.45 -7.72
C LYS A 10 -13.07 4.09 -7.32
N ILE A 11 -13.19 3.81 -6.02
CA ILE A 11 -13.70 2.53 -5.50
C ILE A 11 -15.14 2.24 -5.97
N PRO A 12 -16.17 3.06 -5.68
CA PRO A 12 -17.52 2.77 -6.15
C PRO A 12 -17.66 2.80 -7.68
N GLU A 13 -16.90 3.66 -8.37
CA GLU A 13 -16.89 3.74 -9.84
C GLU A 13 -16.43 2.43 -10.51
N SER A 14 -15.57 1.67 -9.83
CA SER A 14 -15.10 0.36 -10.32
C SER A 14 -16.12 -0.77 -10.15
N GLY A 15 -17.28 -0.50 -9.54
CA GLY A 15 -18.29 -1.51 -9.22
C GLY A 15 -17.92 -2.37 -8.01
N PHE A 16 -16.88 -2.00 -7.27
CA PHE A 16 -16.51 -2.62 -6.00
C PHE A 16 -17.01 -1.79 -4.83
N GLY A 17 -17.88 -2.39 -4.03
CA GLY A 17 -18.16 -1.93 -2.68
C GLY A 17 -17.15 -2.56 -1.70
N SER A 18 -16.81 -1.81 -0.65
CA SER A 18 -16.15 -2.39 0.51
C SER A 18 -17.17 -2.58 1.63
N ASN A 19 -17.29 -3.81 2.13
CA ASN A 19 -18.16 -4.10 3.28
C ASN A 19 -17.49 -3.74 4.61
N LEU A 20 -16.15 -3.59 4.59
CA LEU A 20 -15.35 -3.26 5.76
C LEU A 20 -14.25 -2.27 5.37
N ALA A 21 -14.36 -1.04 5.88
CA ALA A 21 -13.37 0.00 5.71
C ALA A 21 -12.80 0.42 7.07
N VAL A 22 -11.49 0.52 7.16
CA VAL A 22 -10.78 1.07 8.32
C VAL A 22 -10.02 2.31 7.88
N LEU A 23 -10.30 3.44 8.55
CA LEU A 23 -9.55 4.67 8.39
C LEU A 23 -8.76 4.94 9.67
N LYS A 24 -7.47 5.26 9.53
CA LYS A 24 -6.61 5.59 10.67
C LYS A 24 -5.77 6.82 10.34
N VAL A 25 -5.75 7.76 11.28
CA VAL A 25 -4.80 8.88 11.26
C VAL A 25 -3.52 8.43 11.95
N CYS A 26 -2.41 8.46 11.23
CA CYS A 26 -1.09 8.16 11.72
C CYS A 26 -0.40 9.46 12.15
N GLY A 27 0.08 9.47 13.39
CA GLY A 27 0.82 10.60 13.94
C GLY A 27 2.25 10.70 13.40
N ASP A 28 3.01 11.61 13.98
CA ASP A 28 4.36 11.99 13.56
C ASP A 28 5.48 11.25 14.31
N LEU A 29 5.15 10.41 15.29
CA LEU A 29 6.13 9.62 16.03
C LEU A 29 6.90 8.67 15.08
N PRO A 30 8.21 8.87 14.88
CA PRO A 30 8.99 8.03 13.99
C PRO A 30 9.13 6.62 14.54
N SER A 31 8.86 5.62 13.69
CA SER A 31 9.11 4.22 14.03
C SER A 31 10.60 3.88 13.87
N PRO A 32 11.21 3.09 14.78
CA PRO A 32 12.59 2.64 14.64
C PRO A 32 12.77 1.57 13.53
N GLY A 33 11.67 1.03 12.98
CA GLY A 33 11.73 0.00 11.94
C GLY A 33 12.21 0.55 10.60
N VAL A 34 13.25 -0.08 10.03
CA VAL A 34 13.88 0.33 8.75
C VAL A 34 12.88 0.35 7.58
N LEU A 35 11.92 -0.58 7.58
CA LEU A 35 10.85 -0.72 6.60
C LEU A 35 9.48 -0.44 7.21
N SER A 36 9.40 0.38 8.26
CA SER A 36 8.13 0.69 8.92
C SER A 36 7.13 1.28 7.94
N PHE A 37 5.86 0.86 8.00
CA PHE A 37 4.75 1.31 7.14
C PHE A 37 4.05 2.61 7.61
N PRO A 38 3.77 2.82 8.90
CA PRO A 38 3.15 4.07 9.34
C PRO A 38 4.01 5.29 8.98
N MET A 39 3.36 6.34 8.47
CA MET A 39 3.93 7.66 8.21
C MET A 39 2.89 8.72 8.56
N PRO A 40 3.28 9.98 8.85
CA PRO A 40 2.31 11.04 9.14
C PRO A 40 1.28 11.14 8.01
N GLY A 41 -0.01 11.09 8.35
CA GLY A 41 -1.09 11.15 7.36
C GLY A 41 -2.21 10.17 7.64
N ILE A 42 -2.92 9.76 6.59
CA ILE A 42 -4.10 8.89 6.69
C ILE A 42 -3.79 7.56 6.01
N SER A 43 -4.07 6.45 6.69
CA SER A 43 -4.10 5.12 6.07
C SER A 43 -5.53 4.63 5.97
N ILE A 44 -5.85 3.99 4.85
CA ILE A 44 -7.12 3.32 4.61
C ILE A 44 -6.87 1.84 4.32
N ALA A 45 -7.69 0.97 4.88
CA ALA A 45 -7.75 -0.45 4.53
C ALA A 45 -9.18 -0.79 4.13
N LEU A 46 -9.33 -1.54 3.06
CA LEU A 46 -10.62 -1.88 2.45
C LEU A 46 -10.67 -3.37 2.22
N ASP A 47 -11.82 -3.97 2.50
CA ASP A 47 -12.10 -5.36 2.18
C ASP A 47 -13.16 -5.43 1.08
N SER A 48 -12.84 -6.11 -0.02
CA SER A 48 -13.68 -6.19 -1.21
C SER A 48 -13.72 -7.62 -1.76
N PRO A 49 -14.85 -8.06 -2.33
CA PRO A 49 -14.92 -9.35 -3.01
C PRO A 49 -13.90 -9.44 -4.15
N TYR A 50 -13.22 -10.57 -4.27
CA TYR A 50 -12.25 -10.78 -5.33
C TYR A 50 -12.92 -11.11 -6.67
N ILE A 51 -12.88 -10.17 -7.62
CA ILE A 51 -13.30 -10.35 -9.01
C ILE A 51 -12.08 -10.01 -9.89
N PRO A 52 -11.33 -11.01 -10.40
CA PRO A 52 -9.94 -10.85 -10.86
C PRO A 52 -9.70 -9.65 -11.78
N ASP A 53 -10.34 -9.62 -12.96
CA ASP A 53 -10.05 -8.63 -14.00
C ASP A 53 -10.35 -7.20 -13.56
N LYS A 54 -11.38 -7.01 -12.73
CA LYS A 54 -11.79 -5.69 -12.26
C LYS A 54 -10.95 -5.24 -11.04
N VAL A 55 -10.62 -6.15 -10.12
CA VAL A 55 -9.82 -5.82 -8.92
C VAL A 55 -8.42 -5.39 -9.32
N LEU A 56 -7.79 -6.12 -10.25
CA LEU A 56 -6.42 -5.81 -10.68
C LEU A 56 -6.34 -4.44 -11.36
N SER A 57 -7.29 -4.12 -12.25
CA SER A 57 -7.35 -2.79 -12.87
C SER A 57 -7.60 -1.67 -11.87
N LEU A 58 -8.44 -1.90 -10.85
CA LEU A 58 -8.63 -0.93 -9.76
C LEU A 58 -7.35 -0.73 -8.97
N PHE A 59 -6.65 -1.81 -8.60
CA PHE A 59 -5.41 -1.74 -7.82
C PHE A 59 -4.32 -0.96 -8.54
N GLU A 60 -4.10 -1.20 -9.83
CA GLU A 60 -3.15 -0.41 -10.63
C GLU A 60 -3.47 1.09 -10.61
N ASP A 61 -4.76 1.44 -10.64
CA ASP A 61 -5.20 2.83 -10.58
C ASP A 61 -5.03 3.45 -9.20
N LEU A 62 -5.32 2.70 -8.13
CA LEU A 62 -5.11 3.15 -6.76
C LEU A 62 -3.61 3.30 -6.45
N ASP A 63 -2.77 2.39 -6.93
CA ASP A 63 -1.31 2.44 -6.76
C ASP A 63 -0.73 3.73 -7.35
N LYS A 64 -1.23 4.16 -8.51
CA LYS A 64 -0.83 5.45 -9.12
C LYS A 64 -1.18 6.62 -8.23
N VAL A 65 -2.40 6.66 -7.67
CA VAL A 65 -2.83 7.74 -6.76
C VAL A 65 -1.98 7.75 -5.49
N VAL A 66 -1.75 6.58 -4.89
CA VAL A 66 -0.91 6.43 -3.69
C VAL A 66 0.51 6.92 -3.96
N LEU A 67 1.09 6.52 -5.09
CA LEU A 67 2.45 6.91 -5.47
C LEU A 67 2.56 8.41 -5.73
N GLN A 68 1.61 9.01 -6.46
CA GLN A 68 1.56 10.45 -6.72
C GLN A 68 1.40 11.27 -5.44
N ALA A 69 0.69 10.73 -4.44
CA ALA A 69 0.53 11.34 -3.13
C ALA A 69 1.77 11.18 -2.21
N GLY A 70 2.81 10.46 -2.66
CA GLY A 70 3.97 10.12 -1.82
C GLY A 70 3.65 9.12 -0.71
N GLY A 71 2.54 8.40 -0.83
CA GLY A 71 2.14 7.33 0.08
C GLY A 71 2.80 6.00 -0.24
N ARG A 72 2.34 4.94 0.42
CA ARG A 72 2.84 3.57 0.23
C ARG A 72 1.80 2.53 0.61
N LEU A 73 1.95 1.32 0.06
CA LEU A 73 1.19 0.14 0.45
C LEU A 73 1.81 -0.53 1.67
N TYR A 74 1.03 -1.35 2.38
CA TYR A 74 1.51 -2.09 3.55
C TYR A 74 1.88 -3.53 3.17
N PRO A 75 3.17 -3.93 3.20
CA PRO A 75 3.58 -5.28 2.79
C PRO A 75 2.86 -6.43 3.51
N ALA A 76 2.43 -6.23 4.77
CA ALA A 76 1.72 -7.27 5.52
C ALA A 76 0.26 -7.49 5.07
N LYS A 77 -0.24 -6.68 4.13
CA LYS A 77 -1.62 -6.72 3.62
C LYS A 77 -1.67 -6.83 2.10
N ASP A 78 -0.52 -6.99 1.47
CA ASP A 78 -0.39 -6.86 0.05
C ASP A 78 -0.10 -8.21 -0.62
N ALA A 79 -0.71 -8.44 -1.77
CA ALA A 79 -0.50 -9.62 -2.62
C ALA A 79 -0.21 -9.26 -4.09
N HIS A 80 -0.08 -7.97 -4.44
CA HIS A 80 0.04 -7.50 -5.84
C HIS A 80 1.11 -6.43 -6.07
N MET A 81 1.65 -5.81 -5.01
CA MET A 81 2.63 -4.73 -5.06
C MET A 81 3.84 -5.17 -5.87
N SER A 82 4.09 -4.43 -6.95
CA SER A 82 5.30 -4.65 -7.74
C SER A 82 6.57 -4.34 -6.94
N ALA A 83 7.66 -5.01 -7.28
CA ALA A 83 8.98 -4.70 -6.74
C ALA A 83 9.37 -3.24 -6.97
N ALA A 84 9.02 -2.66 -8.13
CA ALA A 84 9.30 -1.26 -8.43
C ALA A 84 8.59 -0.31 -7.47
N LEU A 85 7.30 -0.51 -7.22
CA LEU A 85 6.52 0.29 -6.27
C LEU A 85 7.13 0.17 -4.86
N PHE A 86 7.39 -1.05 -4.39
CA PHE A 86 8.00 -1.28 -3.08
C PHE A 86 9.34 -0.55 -2.94
N GLN A 87 10.25 -0.70 -3.90
CA GLN A 87 11.57 -0.09 -3.84
C GLN A 87 11.52 1.44 -3.88
N GLN A 88 10.54 2.01 -4.60
CA GLN A 88 10.33 3.45 -4.67
C GLN A 88 9.79 4.00 -3.34
N THR A 89 8.85 3.30 -2.70
CA THR A 89 8.19 3.79 -1.47
C THR A 89 8.89 3.35 -0.18
N TYR A 90 9.84 2.42 -0.28
CA TYR A 90 10.69 1.95 0.82
C TYR A 90 12.18 2.06 0.48
N PRO A 91 12.73 3.29 0.33
CA PRO A 91 14.10 3.49 -0.17
C PRO A 91 15.21 2.84 0.69
N ASN A 92 14.90 2.52 1.95
CA ASN A 92 15.81 1.85 2.87
C ASN A 92 15.83 0.31 2.73
N TRP A 93 15.10 -0.30 1.79
CA TRP A 93 15.01 -1.76 1.65
C TRP A 93 16.38 -2.43 1.52
N ARG A 94 17.34 -1.79 0.84
CA ARG A 94 18.71 -2.30 0.70
C ARG A 94 19.46 -2.41 2.02
N LYS A 95 19.09 -1.63 3.04
CA LYS A 95 19.68 -1.77 4.38
C LYS A 95 19.27 -3.11 4.99
N VAL A 96 17.99 -3.47 4.89
CA VAL A 96 17.50 -4.77 5.37
C VAL A 96 18.13 -5.90 4.56
N GLU A 97 18.18 -5.76 3.23
CA GLU A 97 18.79 -6.78 2.36
C GLU A 97 20.26 -7.06 2.70
N LYS A 98 21.05 -6.03 3.07
CA LYS A 98 22.44 -6.21 3.51
C LYS A 98 22.59 -7.03 4.79
N PHE A 99 21.56 -7.04 5.66
CA PHE A 99 21.55 -7.80 6.90
C PHE A 99 20.79 -9.13 6.78
N ARG A 100 20.12 -9.37 5.64
CA ARG A 100 19.37 -10.60 5.42
C ARG A 100 20.35 -11.76 5.32
N ASP A 101 20.11 -12.79 6.11
CA ASP A 101 20.77 -14.07 5.91
C ASP A 101 20.25 -14.68 4.58
N PRO A 102 21.12 -15.08 3.65
CA PRO A 102 20.72 -15.62 2.35
C PRO A 102 19.72 -16.76 2.41
N MET A 103 19.69 -17.53 3.50
CA MET A 103 18.77 -18.65 3.72
C MET A 103 17.34 -18.18 4.11
N PHE A 104 17.17 -16.93 4.54
CA PHE A 104 15.84 -16.36 4.80
C PHE A 104 15.24 -15.85 3.51
N MET A 105 14.23 -16.56 3.01
CA MET A 105 13.43 -16.17 1.85
C MET A 105 11.95 -16.37 2.16
N SER A 106 11.12 -15.48 1.62
CA SER A 106 9.67 -15.66 1.47
C SER A 106 9.34 -15.90 0.00
N ASP A 107 8.08 -16.16 -0.31
CA ASP A 107 7.59 -16.36 -1.68
C ASP A 107 8.12 -15.29 -2.65
N THR A 108 8.44 -15.75 -3.86
CA THR A 108 8.76 -14.92 -5.03
C THR A 108 7.51 -14.38 -5.71
#